data_AF-A0A0G4GRE3-F1
#
_entry.id   AF-A0A0G4GRE3-F1
#
_cell.length_a   1.000
_cell.length_b   1.000
_cell.length_c   1.000
_cell.angle_alpha   90.00
_cell.angle_beta   90.00
_cell.angle_gamma   90.00
#
_symmetry.space_group_name_H-M   'P 1'
#
loop_
_entity.id
_entity.type
_entity.pdbx_description
1 polymer ?
#
loop_
_entity_poly.entity_id
_entity_poly.type
_entity_poly.pdbx_seq_one_letter_code
_entity_poly.pdbx_strand_id
1 'polypeptide(L)'
;MTPQAGADRDSTGPASGCPCVAWLSPVNHESPCGSALASADNDLTHPIDDPSQAAVGVAKTLSFDNANRVLVKDARDFTAPAVSASPVPFVIAHLLPFPKARELRVSSKLGGAAGRLLADKMPSRVRRMDILSVPGAEAVAVLGALGRERQVENVYMGEAVDLTQLAQSAASFPAILAVTGASVLSFTTKVPDTVEDAGGYILTGLSYRIQHMTGRGRGLHGMELRVEPSTVAASVQARVPDGARIGHFVVSSKQWRTRTLAMTLYSTL
;
A
#
# COMPACT_ATOMS: atom_id res chain seq x y z
N MET A 1 31.32 -45.71 -17.50
CA MET A 1 30.27 -46.21 -16.59
C MET A 1 29.69 -45.02 -15.87
N THR A 2 28.48 -44.63 -16.26
CA THR A 2 27.78 -43.42 -15.79
C THR A 2 26.44 -43.89 -15.26
N PRO A 3 25.98 -43.51 -14.05
CA PRO A 3 24.61 -43.74 -13.66
C PRO A 3 23.78 -42.50 -13.99
N GLN A 4 22.80 -42.73 -14.83
CA GLN A 4 21.72 -41.83 -15.21
C GLN A 4 20.58 -42.07 -14.22
N ALA A 5 20.18 -41.04 -13.47
CA ALA A 5 19.01 -41.08 -12.59
C ALA A 5 18.04 -39.98 -13.02
N GLY A 6 16.99 -40.40 -13.71
CA GLY A 6 15.81 -39.59 -13.97
C GLY A 6 14.90 -39.54 -12.73
N ALA A 7 14.21 -38.42 -12.57
CA ALA A 7 13.04 -38.34 -11.72
C ALA A 7 12.07 -37.32 -12.33
N ASP A 8 11.04 -37.86 -12.98
CA ASP A 8 9.77 -37.21 -13.25
C ASP A 8 9.20 -36.59 -11.96
N ARG A 9 8.77 -35.33 -12.07
CA ARG A 9 7.77 -34.74 -11.17
C ARG A 9 6.78 -33.92 -11.99
N ASP A 10 5.83 -34.66 -12.56
CA ASP A 10 4.53 -34.14 -12.91
C ASP A 10 3.73 -33.92 -11.62
N SER A 11 3.39 -32.66 -11.33
CA SER A 11 2.42 -32.32 -10.29
C SER A 11 1.75 -30.98 -10.62
N THR A 12 1.02 -30.96 -11.73
CA THR A 12 0.02 -29.95 -12.07
C THR A 12 -1.23 -30.16 -11.20
N GLY A 13 -1.16 -29.71 -9.95
CA GLY A 13 -2.36 -29.53 -9.13
C GLY A 13 -3.21 -28.38 -9.68
N PRO A 14 -4.54 -28.49 -9.72
CA PRO A 14 -5.39 -27.42 -10.22
C PRO A 14 -5.23 -26.19 -9.33
N ALA A 15 -4.83 -25.07 -9.94
CA ALA A 15 -4.77 -23.78 -9.29
C ALA A 15 -6.19 -23.42 -8.82
N SER A 16 -6.46 -23.60 -7.53
CA SER A 16 -7.68 -23.13 -6.87
C SER A 16 -7.70 -21.60 -7.02
N GLY A 17 -8.47 -21.11 -7.99
CA GLY A 17 -8.63 -19.69 -8.27
C GLY A 17 -9.20 -18.98 -7.05
N CYS A 18 -8.35 -18.23 -6.34
CA CYS A 18 -8.79 -17.35 -5.27
C CYS A 18 -9.66 -16.23 -5.87
N PRO A 19 -10.88 -15.97 -5.36
CA PRO A 19 -11.72 -14.90 -5.86
C PRO A 19 -11.04 -13.54 -5.63
N CYS A 20 -10.76 -12.82 -6.72
CA CYS A 20 -10.21 -11.47 -6.69
C CYS A 20 -11.29 -10.49 -7.14
N VAL A 21 -11.53 -9.44 -6.35
CA VAL A 21 -12.42 -8.35 -6.72
C VAL A 21 -11.57 -7.21 -7.30
N ALA A 22 -11.74 -6.94 -8.60
CA ALA A 22 -11.10 -5.83 -9.30
C ALA A 22 -12.15 -4.77 -9.62
N TRP A 23 -11.86 -3.51 -9.28
CA TRP A 23 -12.73 -2.38 -9.59
C TRP A 23 -12.00 -1.39 -10.50
N LEU A 24 -12.73 -0.86 -11.49
CA LEU A 24 -12.34 0.10 -12.54
C LEU A 24 -11.64 -0.49 -13.78
N SER A 25 -12.34 -1.34 -14.54
CA SER A 25 -11.92 -1.68 -15.90
C SER A 25 -13.10 -1.71 -16.88
N PRO A 26 -13.03 -1.02 -18.03
CA PRO A 26 -13.75 -1.48 -19.22
C PRO A 26 -13.16 -2.83 -19.63
N VAL A 27 -14.02 -3.80 -19.93
CA VAL A 27 -13.61 -5.20 -20.21
C VAL A 27 -13.24 -5.31 -21.68
N ASN A 28 -12.01 -5.75 -21.96
CA ASN A 28 -11.69 -6.53 -23.15
C ASN A 28 -10.71 -7.65 -22.76
N HIS A 29 -11.16 -8.88 -23.01
CA HIS A 29 -10.52 -10.19 -22.82
C HIS A 29 -10.40 -10.82 -21.41
N GLU A 30 -10.81 -12.09 -21.42
CA GLU A 30 -10.98 -13.10 -20.39
C GLU A 30 -9.85 -13.15 -19.35
N SER A 31 -10.19 -12.81 -18.10
CA SER A 31 -9.46 -13.24 -16.90
C SER A 31 -10.35 -14.17 -16.08
N PRO A 32 -9.84 -15.30 -15.56
CA PRO A 32 -10.62 -16.27 -14.79
C PRO A 32 -10.93 -15.82 -13.35
N CYS A 33 -10.84 -14.52 -13.05
CA CYS A 33 -11.20 -13.95 -11.76
C CYS A 33 -12.64 -13.45 -11.80
N GLY A 34 -13.55 -14.17 -11.14
CA GLY A 34 -14.91 -13.71 -10.94
C GLY A 34 -14.96 -12.48 -10.03
N SER A 35 -15.06 -11.30 -10.64
CA SER A 35 -15.76 -10.10 -10.16
C SER A 35 -15.65 -9.01 -11.21
N ALA A 36 -16.76 -8.77 -11.93
CA ALA A 36 -16.93 -7.59 -12.74
C ALA A 36 -18.31 -7.00 -12.45
N LEU A 37 -18.35 -5.86 -11.76
CA LEU A 37 -19.35 -4.85 -12.08
C LEU A 37 -18.81 -4.10 -13.30
N ALA A 38 -18.97 -4.73 -14.46
CA ALA A 38 -18.86 -4.06 -15.74
C ALA A 38 -20.28 -3.70 -16.16
N SER A 39 -20.66 -2.43 -16.01
CA SER A 39 -21.82 -1.90 -16.72
C SER A 39 -21.47 -1.90 -18.20
N ALA A 40 -21.96 -2.90 -18.92
CA ALA A 40 -21.73 -3.05 -20.36
C ALA A 40 -22.63 -2.13 -21.22
N ASP A 41 -23.43 -1.26 -20.62
CA ASP A 41 -24.15 -0.21 -21.35
C ASP A 41 -23.35 1.09 -21.35
N ASN A 42 -22.85 1.40 -22.54
CA ASN A 42 -22.02 2.54 -22.91
C ASN A 42 -22.80 3.87 -22.87
N ASP A 43 -23.29 4.26 -21.70
CA ASP A 43 -23.65 5.64 -21.44
C ASP A 43 -22.83 6.20 -20.26
N LEU A 44 -21.54 6.40 -20.53
CA LEU A 44 -20.61 7.11 -19.65
C LEU A 44 -20.97 8.61 -19.49
N THR A 45 -22.12 9.07 -19.99
CA THR A 45 -22.59 10.45 -19.77
C THR A 45 -23.18 10.64 -18.37
N HIS A 46 -23.53 9.56 -17.67
CA HIS A 46 -23.95 9.66 -16.28
C HIS A 46 -22.74 9.92 -15.37
N PRO A 47 -22.76 11.00 -14.56
CA PRO A 47 -21.68 11.30 -13.64
C PRO A 47 -21.42 10.09 -12.73
N ILE A 48 -20.16 9.64 -12.67
CA ILE A 48 -19.71 8.61 -11.72
C ILE A 48 -20.02 9.02 -10.27
N ASP A 49 -20.19 10.32 -10.05
CA ASP A 49 -20.47 10.94 -8.76
C ASP A 49 -21.95 10.83 -8.34
N ASP A 50 -22.88 10.46 -9.23
CA ASP A 50 -24.32 10.31 -8.95
C ASP A 50 -24.87 8.97 -9.47
N PRO A 51 -24.60 7.86 -8.79
CA PRO A 51 -25.07 6.55 -9.23
C PRO A 51 -26.57 6.42 -9.06
N SER A 52 -27.22 5.75 -10.02
CA SER A 52 -28.65 5.47 -9.94
C SER A 52 -29.01 4.66 -8.68
N GLN A 53 -30.25 4.83 -8.19
CA GLN A 53 -30.75 4.06 -7.05
C GLN A 53 -30.70 2.56 -7.28
N ALA A 54 -30.85 2.12 -8.54
CA ALA A 54 -30.68 0.72 -8.92
C ALA A 54 -29.23 0.24 -8.71
N ALA A 55 -28.24 1.02 -9.16
CA ALA A 55 -26.82 0.71 -8.95
C ALA A 55 -26.46 0.67 -7.45
N VAL A 56 -26.97 1.63 -6.66
CA VAL A 56 -26.82 1.63 -5.19
C VAL A 56 -27.48 0.41 -4.55
N GLY A 57 -28.68 0.04 -5.02
CA GLY A 57 -29.40 -1.15 -4.58
C GLY A 57 -28.59 -2.42 -4.81
N VAL A 58 -28.05 -2.59 -6.02
CA VAL A 58 -27.17 -3.73 -6.35
C VAL A 58 -25.91 -3.72 -5.49
N ALA A 59 -25.24 -2.58 -5.33
CA ALA A 59 -24.02 -2.47 -4.52
C ALA A 59 -24.23 -2.92 -3.06
N LYS A 60 -25.42 -2.65 -2.48
CA LYS A 60 -25.78 -3.07 -1.12
C LYS A 60 -26.09 -4.56 -0.99
N THR A 61 -26.47 -5.25 -2.06
CA THR A 61 -26.80 -6.68 -2.03
C THR A 61 -25.59 -7.58 -2.29
N LEU A 62 -24.47 -7.02 -2.77
CA LEU A 62 -23.23 -7.76 -2.96
C LEU A 62 -22.62 -8.19 -1.63
N SER A 63 -22.48 -9.50 -1.43
CA SER A 63 -21.72 -10.08 -0.33
C SER A 63 -20.27 -10.34 -0.72
N PHE A 64 -19.37 -10.13 0.24
CA PHE A 64 -17.93 -10.36 0.11
C PHE A 64 -17.41 -11.38 1.12
N ASP A 65 -18.26 -12.32 1.55
CA ASP A 65 -17.94 -13.29 2.61
C ASP A 65 -16.74 -14.18 2.30
N ASN A 66 -16.36 -14.30 1.02
CA ASN A 66 -15.22 -15.10 0.58
C ASN A 66 -14.08 -14.25 -0.03
N ALA A 67 -14.23 -12.92 -0.05
CA ALA A 67 -13.18 -12.04 -0.57
C ALA A 67 -11.98 -12.03 0.40
N ASN A 68 -10.83 -12.49 -0.08
CA ASN A 68 -9.58 -12.46 0.67
C ASN A 68 -8.68 -11.27 0.30
N ARG A 69 -8.93 -10.66 -0.87
CA ARG A 69 -8.14 -9.57 -1.45
C ARG A 69 -9.06 -8.52 -2.07
N VAL A 70 -8.75 -7.26 -1.84
CA VAL A 70 -9.41 -6.11 -2.44
C VAL A 70 -8.39 -5.35 -3.27
N LEU A 71 -8.68 -5.16 -4.56
CA LEU A 71 -7.74 -4.56 -5.51
C LEU A 71 -8.37 -3.34 -6.19
N VAL A 72 -7.62 -2.24 -6.22
CA VAL A 72 -7.86 -1.09 -7.09
C VAL A 72 -6.72 -1.06 -8.10
N LYS A 73 -7.03 -1.22 -9.39
CA LYS A 73 -6.03 -1.26 -10.45
C LYS A 73 -6.56 -0.55 -11.67
N ASP A 74 -5.66 0.08 -12.39
CA ASP A 74 -5.94 0.56 -13.74
C ASP A 74 -6.19 -0.63 -14.68
N ALA A 75 -7.07 -0.43 -15.65
CA ALA A 75 -7.24 -1.39 -16.74
C ALA A 75 -5.93 -1.54 -17.53
N ARG A 76 -5.78 -2.68 -18.23
CA ARG A 76 -4.66 -2.83 -19.17
C ARG A 76 -4.73 -1.70 -20.19
N ASP A 77 -3.59 -1.08 -20.45
CA ASP A 77 -3.44 0.02 -21.42
C ASP A 77 -4.19 1.31 -21.05
N PHE A 78 -4.73 1.41 -19.83
CA PHE A 78 -5.32 2.64 -19.33
C PHE A 78 -4.22 3.69 -19.10
N THR A 79 -4.34 4.81 -19.81
CA THR A 79 -3.48 5.97 -19.63
C THR A 79 -4.27 7.04 -18.89
N ALA A 80 -3.94 7.23 -17.61
CA ALA A 80 -4.57 8.25 -16.79
C ALA A 80 -4.32 9.67 -17.38
N PRO A 81 -5.33 10.56 -17.39
CA PRO A 81 -5.13 11.96 -17.72
C PRO A 81 -4.12 12.62 -16.78
N ALA A 82 -3.31 13.55 -17.28
CA ALA A 82 -2.19 14.13 -16.51
C ALA A 82 -2.61 14.98 -15.29
N VAL A 83 -3.86 15.45 -15.22
CA VAL A 83 -4.30 16.46 -14.23
C VAL A 83 -5.68 16.15 -13.62
N SER A 84 -6.16 14.91 -13.69
CA SER A 84 -7.43 14.57 -13.04
C SER A 84 -7.20 14.24 -11.57
N ALA A 85 -7.88 14.96 -10.68
CA ALA A 85 -8.08 14.48 -9.31
C ALA A 85 -8.69 13.07 -9.35
N SER A 86 -8.33 12.22 -8.39
CA SER A 86 -8.90 10.88 -8.27
C SER A 86 -10.43 10.97 -8.16
N PRO A 87 -11.21 10.37 -9.09
CA PRO A 87 -12.67 10.38 -9.00
C PRO A 87 -13.10 9.65 -7.73
N VAL A 88 -14.18 10.11 -7.10
CA VAL A 88 -14.70 9.50 -5.87
C VAL A 88 -15.83 8.55 -6.25
N PRO A 89 -15.58 7.22 -6.30
CA PRO A 89 -16.62 6.29 -6.73
C PRO A 89 -17.69 6.14 -5.65
N PHE A 90 -18.81 6.86 -5.79
CA PHE A 90 -19.87 6.91 -4.80
C PHE A 90 -20.46 5.52 -4.49
N VAL A 91 -20.49 4.63 -5.49
CA VAL A 91 -20.92 3.23 -5.34
C VAL A 91 -20.13 2.47 -4.26
N ILE A 92 -18.82 2.74 -4.10
CA ILE A 92 -17.99 2.03 -3.11
C ILE A 92 -18.46 2.31 -1.68
N ALA A 93 -18.99 3.51 -1.40
CA ALA A 93 -19.48 3.87 -0.07
C ALA A 93 -20.66 2.96 0.37
N HIS A 94 -21.41 2.44 -0.60
CA HIS A 94 -22.58 1.57 -0.37
C HIS A 94 -22.25 0.08 -0.29
N LEU A 95 -21.01 -0.33 -0.55
CA LEU A 95 -20.60 -1.73 -0.42
C LEU A 95 -20.66 -2.18 1.04
N LEU A 96 -21.01 -3.46 1.23
CA LEU A 96 -20.87 -4.13 2.50
C LEU A 96 -19.37 -4.29 2.87
N PRO A 97 -19.03 -4.39 4.18
CA PRO A 97 -17.66 -4.64 4.61
C PRO A 97 -17.05 -5.94 4.04
N PHE A 98 -15.73 -6.07 4.13
CA PHE A 98 -14.99 -7.24 3.66
C PHE A 98 -14.52 -8.13 4.83
N PRO A 99 -15.38 -8.95 5.45
CA PRO A 99 -15.10 -9.56 6.75
C PRO A 99 -13.89 -10.51 6.75
N LYS A 100 -13.57 -11.14 5.61
CA LYS A 100 -12.43 -12.07 5.47
C LYS A 100 -11.26 -11.50 4.66
N ALA A 101 -11.33 -10.25 4.20
CA ALA A 101 -10.26 -9.67 3.39
C ALA A 101 -9.02 -9.43 4.24
N ARG A 102 -7.89 -9.94 3.76
CA ARG A 102 -6.60 -9.82 4.45
C ARG A 102 -5.64 -8.88 3.73
N GLU A 103 -5.95 -8.52 2.49
CA GLU A 103 -5.05 -7.71 1.66
C GLU A 103 -5.85 -6.60 0.97
N LEU A 104 -5.32 -5.37 1.04
CA LEU A 104 -5.75 -4.24 0.23
C LEU A 104 -4.58 -3.82 -0.66
N ARG A 105 -4.79 -3.82 -1.98
CA ARG A 105 -3.79 -3.35 -2.94
C ARG A 105 -4.36 -2.25 -3.82
N VAL A 106 -3.74 -1.08 -3.79
CA VAL A 106 -4.05 0.07 -4.63
C VAL A 106 -2.88 0.30 -5.58
N SER A 107 -3.09 0.04 -6.86
CA SER A 107 -2.09 0.14 -7.93
C SER A 107 -2.68 0.90 -9.11
N SER A 108 -3.17 2.11 -8.82
CA SER A 108 -3.71 3.05 -9.78
C SER A 108 -3.31 4.46 -9.34
N LYS A 109 -2.91 5.31 -10.30
CA LYS A 109 -2.58 6.72 -10.02
C LYS A 109 -3.80 7.54 -9.57
N LEU A 110 -4.99 7.11 -10.00
CA LEU A 110 -6.28 7.72 -9.65
C LEU A 110 -7.01 6.93 -8.55
N GLY A 111 -6.34 5.95 -7.96
CA GLY A 111 -6.93 4.99 -7.04
C GLY A 111 -7.02 5.48 -5.60
N GLY A 112 -6.55 6.68 -5.25
CA GLY A 112 -6.47 7.09 -3.85
C GLY A 112 -7.84 7.30 -3.21
N ALA A 113 -8.79 7.93 -3.90
CA ALA A 113 -10.15 8.09 -3.39
C ALA A 113 -10.86 6.73 -3.20
N ALA A 114 -10.82 5.87 -4.22
CA ALA A 114 -11.36 4.51 -4.14
C ALA A 114 -10.68 3.70 -3.03
N GLY A 115 -9.36 3.76 -2.94
CA GLY A 115 -8.55 3.09 -1.92
C GLY A 115 -8.91 3.50 -0.51
N ARG A 116 -9.19 4.79 -0.27
CA ARG A 116 -9.67 5.29 1.05
C ARG A 116 -11.01 4.68 1.43
N LEU A 117 -11.97 4.70 0.51
CA LEU A 117 -13.30 4.15 0.76
C LEU A 117 -13.23 2.63 1.02
N LEU A 118 -12.40 1.90 0.27
CA LEU A 118 -12.20 0.47 0.47
C LEU A 118 -11.45 0.15 1.76
N ALA A 119 -10.47 0.97 2.15
CA ALA A 119 -9.78 0.84 3.43
C ALA A 119 -10.75 0.92 4.62
N ASP A 120 -11.75 1.80 4.56
CA ASP A 120 -12.77 1.90 5.60
C ASP A 120 -13.71 0.68 5.67
N LYS A 121 -13.74 -0.15 4.63
CA LYS A 121 -14.52 -1.41 4.60
C LYS A 121 -13.69 -2.63 5.00
N MET A 122 -12.37 -2.48 5.19
CA MET A 122 -11.49 -3.57 5.61
C MET A 122 -11.80 -4.00 7.05
N PRO A 123 -11.54 -5.28 7.40
CA PRO A 123 -11.76 -5.77 8.75
C PRO A 123 -10.73 -5.20 9.72
N SER A 124 -10.91 -5.48 11.01
CA SER A 124 -10.02 -4.96 12.07
C SER A 124 -8.57 -5.42 11.96
N ARG A 125 -8.30 -6.53 11.25
CA ARG A 125 -6.96 -7.07 11.01
C ARG A 125 -6.71 -7.24 9.52
N VAL A 126 -5.74 -6.48 9.01
CA VAL A 126 -5.28 -6.54 7.62
C VAL A 126 -3.86 -7.10 7.61
N ARG A 127 -3.62 -8.16 6.86
CA ARG A 127 -2.27 -8.73 6.76
C ARG A 127 -1.34 -7.86 5.94
N ARG A 128 -1.84 -7.30 4.84
CA ARG A 128 -0.99 -6.59 3.88
C ARG A 128 -1.72 -5.42 3.23
N MET A 129 -1.03 -4.30 3.13
CA MET A 129 -1.49 -3.11 2.41
C MET A 129 -0.41 -2.67 1.43
N ASP A 130 -0.71 -2.75 0.13
CA ASP A 130 0.20 -2.31 -0.93
C ASP A 130 -0.39 -1.07 -1.61
N ILE A 131 0.32 0.05 -1.59
CA ILE A 131 -0.06 1.32 -2.21
C ILE A 131 1.02 1.68 -3.22
N LEU A 132 0.92 1.14 -4.44
CA LEU A 132 2.06 1.06 -5.36
C LEU A 132 2.21 2.26 -6.29
N SER A 133 1.10 2.86 -6.72
CA SER A 133 1.10 3.88 -7.79
C SER A 133 0.32 5.13 -7.40
N VAL A 134 -0.10 5.22 -6.15
CA VAL A 134 -0.88 6.36 -5.63
C VAL A 134 0.10 7.45 -5.19
N PRO A 135 -0.10 8.72 -5.59
CA PRO A 135 0.76 9.83 -5.14
C PRO A 135 0.84 9.91 -3.61
N GLY A 136 2.01 10.31 -3.09
CA GLY A 136 2.34 10.20 -1.66
C GLY A 136 1.27 10.74 -0.70
N ALA A 137 0.66 11.88 -1.04
CA ALA A 137 -0.39 12.46 -0.21
C ALA A 137 -1.65 11.61 -0.10
N GLU A 138 -2.10 11.09 -1.25
CA GLU A 138 -3.22 10.18 -1.31
C GLU A 138 -2.86 8.83 -0.68
N ALA A 139 -1.64 8.34 -0.86
CA ALA A 139 -1.18 7.09 -0.25
C ALA A 139 -1.24 7.14 1.28
N VAL A 140 -0.79 8.25 1.87
CA VAL A 140 -0.91 8.52 3.31
C VAL A 140 -2.37 8.55 3.75
N ALA A 141 -3.25 9.16 2.95
CA ALA A 141 -4.67 9.24 3.26
C ALA A 141 -5.37 7.86 3.17
N VAL A 142 -4.98 7.00 2.21
CA VAL A 142 -5.46 5.61 2.12
C VAL A 142 -5.04 4.83 3.38
N LEU A 143 -3.78 4.94 3.82
CA LEU A 143 -3.34 4.30 5.07
C LEU A 143 -4.10 4.85 6.29
N GLY A 144 -4.30 6.16 6.36
CA GLY A 144 -5.08 6.80 7.43
C GLY A 144 -6.54 6.38 7.44
N ALA A 145 -7.13 6.05 6.29
CA ALA A 145 -8.52 5.59 6.19
C ALA A 145 -8.75 4.17 6.74
N LEU A 146 -7.69 3.35 6.92
CA LEU A 146 -7.82 2.15 7.76
C LEU A 146 -8.18 2.54 9.20
N GLY A 147 -7.80 3.73 9.66
CA GLY A 147 -8.17 4.22 10.96
C GLY A 147 -7.40 3.56 12.10
N ARG A 148 -7.42 4.25 13.24
CA ARG A 148 -6.56 3.95 14.38
C ARG A 148 -6.91 2.68 15.15
N GLU A 149 -8.11 2.13 14.93
CA GLU A 149 -8.66 0.95 15.60
C GLU A 149 -8.32 -0.35 14.86
N ARG A 150 -7.75 -0.25 13.65
CA ARG A 150 -7.32 -1.40 12.85
C ARG A 150 -5.85 -1.73 13.06
N GLN A 151 -5.51 -2.97 12.75
CA GLN A 151 -4.15 -3.50 12.77
C GLN A 151 -3.73 -3.91 11.36
N VAL A 152 -2.51 -3.55 10.97
CA VAL A 152 -1.92 -3.95 9.70
C VAL A 152 -0.55 -4.60 9.93
N GLU A 153 -0.28 -5.76 9.33
CA GLU A 153 1.04 -6.40 9.54
C GLU A 153 2.09 -5.76 8.62
N ASN A 154 1.77 -5.57 7.34
CA ASN A 154 2.72 -5.07 6.34
C ASN A 154 2.13 -3.92 5.55
N VAL A 155 2.87 -2.82 5.44
CA VAL A 155 2.49 -1.67 4.62
C VAL A 155 3.62 -1.37 3.65
N TYR A 156 3.30 -1.33 2.36
CA TYR A 156 4.25 -0.96 1.32
C TYR A 156 3.70 0.21 0.51
N MET A 157 4.42 1.34 0.49
CA MET A 157 4.14 2.51 -0.34
C MET A 157 5.21 2.63 -1.41
N GLY A 158 4.82 2.40 -2.67
CA GLY A 158 5.74 2.36 -3.81
C GLY A 158 6.22 3.74 -4.25
N GLU A 159 5.31 4.70 -4.27
CA GLU A 159 5.60 6.09 -4.64
C GLU A 159 6.28 6.86 -3.50
N ALA A 160 6.97 7.95 -3.88
CA ALA A 160 7.62 8.82 -2.92
C ALA A 160 6.60 9.52 -2.01
N VAL A 161 6.83 9.44 -0.71
CA VAL A 161 6.03 10.07 0.35
C VAL A 161 6.86 11.15 1.03
N ASP A 162 6.23 12.29 1.26
CA ASP A 162 6.80 13.36 2.08
C ASP A 162 6.80 12.96 3.56
N LEU A 163 7.96 13.05 4.21
CA LEU A 163 8.12 12.65 5.61
C LEU A 163 7.27 13.50 6.56
N THR A 164 7.11 14.79 6.27
CA THR A 164 6.30 15.73 7.06
C THR A 164 4.84 15.35 6.99
N GLN A 165 4.33 15.06 5.79
CA GLN A 165 2.94 14.64 5.60
C GLN A 165 2.65 13.30 6.28
N LEU A 166 3.57 12.34 6.12
CA LEU A 166 3.50 11.07 6.83
C LEU A 166 3.37 11.37 8.33
N ALA A 167 4.32 12.11 8.91
CA ALA A 167 4.38 12.51 10.32
C ALA A 167 3.09 13.19 10.83
N GLN A 168 2.55 14.18 10.13
CA GLN A 168 1.30 14.87 10.49
C GLN A 168 0.10 13.92 10.56
N SER A 169 0.10 12.88 9.72
CA SER A 169 -1.00 11.91 9.66
C SER A 169 -0.81 10.73 10.62
N ALA A 170 0.29 10.68 11.39
CA ALA A 170 0.61 9.54 12.26
C ALA A 170 -0.51 9.13 13.21
N ALA A 171 -1.25 10.12 13.72
CA ALA A 171 -2.28 9.90 14.73
C ALA A 171 -3.51 9.13 14.20
N SER A 172 -3.74 9.12 12.89
CA SER A 172 -4.86 8.41 12.26
C SER A 172 -4.52 6.98 11.82
N PHE A 173 -3.24 6.62 11.78
CA PHE A 173 -2.81 5.35 11.21
C PHE A 173 -3.21 4.15 12.06
N PRO A 174 -3.44 2.99 11.42
CA PRO A 174 -3.62 1.73 12.13
C PRO A 174 -2.37 1.37 12.96
N ALA A 175 -2.53 0.45 13.91
CA ALA A 175 -1.38 -0.17 14.56
C ALA A 175 -0.66 -1.07 13.56
N ILE A 176 0.67 -1.01 13.50
CA ILE A 176 1.48 -1.82 12.57
C ILE A 176 2.15 -2.92 13.39
N LEU A 177 1.54 -4.12 13.46
CA LEU A 177 1.90 -5.17 14.44
C LEU A 177 2.48 -6.42 13.78
N ALA A 178 3.62 -6.91 14.28
CA ALA A 178 4.25 -8.14 13.79
C ALA A 178 3.53 -9.37 14.29
N VAL A 179 2.78 -10.03 13.41
CA VAL A 179 2.23 -11.37 13.67
C VAL A 179 3.24 -12.46 13.29
N THR A 180 4.07 -12.20 12.27
CA THR A 180 5.02 -13.18 11.71
C THR A 180 6.49 -12.77 11.86
N GLY A 181 6.78 -11.84 12.77
CA GLY A 181 8.15 -11.39 13.07
C GLY A 181 8.75 -10.39 12.07
N ALA A 182 8.01 -9.99 11.03
CA ALA A 182 8.48 -9.04 10.02
C ALA A 182 7.42 -7.99 9.68
N SER A 183 6.91 -7.26 10.67
CA SER A 183 6.10 -6.07 10.35
C SER A 183 6.96 -4.93 9.90
N VAL A 184 6.73 -4.53 8.66
CA VAL A 184 7.52 -3.48 8.01
C VAL A 184 6.58 -2.44 7.43
N LEU A 185 6.77 -1.19 7.86
CA LEU A 185 6.33 -0.02 7.10
C LEU A 185 7.42 0.31 6.09
N SER A 186 7.21 -0.03 4.82
CA SER A 186 8.12 0.24 3.72
C SER A 186 7.62 1.41 2.89
N PHE A 187 8.44 2.43 2.67
CA PHE A 187 8.10 3.54 1.79
C PHE A 187 9.34 4.17 1.14
N THR A 188 9.10 4.84 0.02
CA THR A 188 10.11 5.67 -0.65
C THR A 188 9.93 7.12 -0.23
N THR A 189 11.02 7.88 -0.09
CA THR A 189 10.98 9.32 0.13
C THR A 189 11.99 10.03 -0.79
N LYS A 190 11.71 11.30 -1.06
CA LYS A 190 12.59 12.20 -1.79
C LYS A 190 13.05 13.29 -0.85
N VAL A 191 14.35 13.56 -0.84
CA VAL A 191 14.88 14.75 -0.16
C VAL A 191 14.70 15.94 -1.09
N PRO A 192 14.07 17.04 -0.66
CA PRO A 192 13.96 18.23 -1.49
C PRO A 192 15.35 18.78 -1.86
N ASP A 193 15.55 19.20 -3.12
CA ASP A 193 16.84 19.71 -3.61
C ASP A 193 17.31 20.98 -2.86
N THR A 194 16.40 21.65 -2.17
CA THR A 194 16.67 22.85 -1.36
C THR A 194 17.24 22.53 0.03
N VAL A 195 17.31 21.26 0.43
CA VAL A 195 17.81 20.84 1.75
C VAL A 195 19.31 20.63 1.68
N GLU A 196 20.07 21.50 2.36
CA GLU A 196 21.54 21.41 2.44
C GLU A 196 22.02 20.18 3.24
N ASP A 197 21.35 19.86 4.35
CA ASP A 197 21.68 18.70 5.20
C ASP A 197 20.62 17.60 5.05
N ALA A 198 20.72 16.84 3.96
CA ALA A 198 19.82 15.73 3.66
C ALA A 198 19.80 14.67 4.77
N GLY A 199 20.96 14.32 5.34
CA GLY A 199 21.04 13.38 6.44
C GLY A 199 20.34 13.88 7.70
N GLY A 200 20.49 15.17 8.04
CA GLY A 200 19.77 15.81 9.14
C GLY A 200 18.26 15.83 8.92
N TYR A 201 17.81 16.11 7.69
CA TYR A 201 16.39 16.07 7.31
C TYR A 201 15.78 14.67 7.51
N ILE A 202 16.45 13.63 7.00
CA ILE A 202 15.99 12.25 7.14
C ILE A 202 15.99 11.81 8.61
N LEU A 203 17.07 12.08 9.35
CA LEU A 203 17.17 11.72 10.76
C LEU A 203 16.09 12.39 11.61
N THR A 204 15.83 13.68 11.37
CA THR A 204 14.79 14.45 12.08
C THR A 204 13.39 13.89 11.75
N GLY A 205 13.11 13.65 10.47
CA GLY A 205 11.83 13.09 10.03
C GLY A 205 11.58 11.69 10.61
N LEU A 206 12.59 10.82 10.59
CA LEU A 206 12.51 9.47 11.17
C LEU A 206 12.32 9.50 12.69
N SER A 207 13.10 10.33 13.40
CA SER A 207 13.04 10.42 14.87
C SER A 207 11.67 10.87 15.35
N TYR A 208 11.15 11.95 14.74
CA TYR A 208 9.81 12.44 15.02
C TYR A 208 8.77 11.35 14.77
N ARG A 209 8.88 10.64 13.65
CA ARG A 209 7.91 9.62 13.24
C ARG A 209 7.91 8.40 14.15
N ILE A 210 9.08 7.89 14.52
CA ILE A 210 9.23 6.79 15.46
C ILE A 210 8.54 7.15 16.77
N GLN A 211 8.83 8.33 17.32
CA GLN A 211 8.22 8.79 18.58
C GLN A 211 6.68 8.78 18.53
N HIS A 212 6.09 9.24 17.42
CA HIS A 212 4.64 9.30 17.26
C HIS A 212 3.99 7.93 17.04
N MET A 213 4.68 7.00 16.38
CA MET A 213 4.16 5.64 16.16
C MET A 213 4.33 4.74 17.38
N THR A 214 5.47 4.83 18.08
CA THR A 214 5.79 3.89 19.17
C THR A 214 5.25 4.36 20.52
N GLY A 215 5.06 5.67 20.72
CA GLY A 215 4.57 6.23 21.99
C GLY A 215 3.17 5.78 22.42
N ARG A 216 2.41 5.08 21.57
CA ARG A 216 1.07 4.57 21.87
C ARG A 216 0.97 3.05 21.95
N GLY A 217 2.10 2.34 22.11
CA GLY A 217 2.11 0.87 22.16
C GLY A 217 1.69 0.21 20.85
N ARG A 218 1.82 0.91 19.72
CA ARG A 218 1.36 0.44 18.39
C ARG A 218 2.34 -0.48 17.67
N GLY A 219 3.33 -1.01 18.39
CA GLY A 219 4.14 -2.17 18.02
C GLY A 219 4.86 -2.11 16.68
N LEU A 220 5.31 -0.94 16.23
CA LEU A 220 6.12 -0.87 15.01
C LEU A 220 7.42 -1.65 15.21
N HIS A 221 7.55 -2.81 14.55
CA HIS A 221 8.74 -3.65 14.67
C HIS A 221 9.84 -3.28 13.67
N GLY A 222 9.47 -2.77 12.51
CA GLY A 222 10.43 -2.37 11.50
C GLY A 222 9.91 -1.33 10.53
N MET A 223 10.86 -0.62 9.94
CA MET A 223 10.63 0.37 8.90
C MET A 223 11.67 0.21 7.80
N GLU A 224 11.25 0.19 6.55
CA GLU A 224 12.14 0.26 5.39
C GLU A 224 11.96 1.61 4.72
N LEU A 225 13.00 2.43 4.74
CA LEU A 225 13.04 3.71 4.06
C LEU A 225 13.92 3.62 2.82
N ARG A 226 13.37 3.94 1.66
CA ARG A 226 14.14 4.09 0.42
C ARG A 226 14.28 5.57 0.11
N VAL A 227 15.52 6.04 -0.06
CA VAL A 227 15.79 7.44 -0.39
C VAL A 227 16.20 7.55 -1.85
N GLU A 228 15.45 8.34 -2.61
CA GLU A 228 15.79 8.79 -3.97
C GLU A 228 16.27 10.26 -3.93
N PRO A 229 17.21 10.71 -4.78
CA PRO A 229 18.25 10.03 -5.57
C PRO A 229 19.62 9.91 -4.84
N SER A 230 20.60 9.19 -5.40
CA SER A 230 21.88 8.86 -4.71
C SER A 230 22.78 10.03 -4.29
N THR A 231 22.59 11.23 -4.81
CA THR A 231 23.47 12.37 -4.50
C THR A 231 23.47 12.68 -3.00
N VAL A 232 22.37 12.39 -2.31
CA VAL A 232 22.26 12.56 -0.86
C VAL A 232 22.71 11.34 -0.06
N ALA A 233 22.99 10.20 -0.69
CA ALA A 233 23.27 8.94 0.02
C ALA A 233 24.47 9.04 0.95
N ALA A 234 25.55 9.73 0.53
CA ALA A 234 26.72 9.94 1.36
C ALA A 234 26.42 10.81 2.59
N SER A 235 25.61 11.87 2.43
CA SER A 235 25.15 12.72 3.54
C SER A 235 24.28 11.93 4.53
N VAL A 236 23.34 11.14 4.01
CA VAL A 236 22.47 10.28 4.84
C VAL A 236 23.28 9.23 5.59
N GLN A 237 24.21 8.53 4.93
CA GLN A 237 25.08 7.54 5.58
C GLN A 237 26.02 8.15 6.62
N ALA A 238 26.54 9.36 6.38
CA ALA A 238 27.39 10.06 7.35
C ALA A 238 26.63 10.42 8.64
N ARG A 239 25.33 10.75 8.53
CA ARG A 239 24.47 11.09 9.67
C ARG A 239 23.84 9.87 10.33
N VAL A 240 23.53 8.84 9.55
CA VAL A 240 22.86 7.61 9.99
C VAL A 240 23.68 6.40 9.49
N PRO A 241 24.85 6.15 10.09
CA PRO A 241 25.69 5.03 9.70
C PRO A 241 25.04 3.69 10.05
N ASP A 242 25.56 2.61 9.45
CA ASP A 242 25.17 1.25 9.82
C ASP A 242 25.38 0.99 11.30
N GLY A 243 24.38 0.40 11.96
CA GLY A 243 24.37 0.19 13.41
C GLY A 243 23.97 1.41 14.23
N ALA A 244 23.73 2.58 13.63
CA ALA A 244 23.20 3.74 14.34
C ALA A 244 21.87 3.42 15.05
N ARG A 245 21.60 4.10 16.15
CA ARG A 245 20.38 3.92 16.93
C ARG A 245 19.47 5.13 16.80
N ILE A 246 18.20 4.89 16.48
CA ILE A 246 17.15 5.91 16.48
C ILE A 246 16.06 5.43 17.43
N GLY A 247 16.09 5.93 18.68
CA GLY A 247 15.28 5.35 19.75
C GLY A 247 15.69 3.90 20.03
N HIS A 248 14.73 2.97 19.97
CA HIS A 248 14.97 1.53 20.15
C HIS A 248 15.21 0.77 18.84
N PHE A 249 15.29 1.48 17.71
CA PHE A 249 15.61 0.89 16.42
C PHE A 249 17.10 0.94 16.14
N VAL A 250 17.61 -0.13 15.54
CA VAL A 250 18.95 -0.19 14.95
C VAL A 250 18.81 -0.05 13.44
N VAL A 251 19.66 0.78 12.84
CA VAL A 251 19.68 1.01 11.39
C VAL A 251 20.61 -0.01 10.73
N SER A 252 20.12 -0.68 9.69
CA SER A 252 20.92 -1.25 8.60
C SER A 252 20.67 -0.46 7.35
N SER A 253 21.70 -0.28 6.55
CA SER A 253 21.73 0.44 5.31
C SER A 253 22.31 -0.49 4.26
N LYS A 254 21.62 -0.57 3.13
CA LYS A 254 22.06 -1.30 1.96
C LYS A 254 21.95 -0.39 0.77
N GLN A 255 23.08 -0.14 0.13
CA GLN A 255 23.09 0.55 -1.15
C GLN A 255 22.72 -0.44 -2.26
N TRP A 256 21.65 -0.15 -2.99
CA TRP A 256 21.27 -0.95 -4.16
C TRP A 256 22.01 -0.46 -5.40
N ARG A 257 22.21 -1.35 -6.37
CA ARG A 257 22.94 -1.08 -7.63
C ARG A 257 22.39 0.14 -8.39
N THR A 258 21.15 0.55 -8.13
CA THR A 258 20.40 1.57 -8.86
C THR A 258 20.32 2.92 -8.13
N ARG A 259 21.35 3.35 -7.40
CA ARG A 259 21.39 4.69 -6.77
C ARG A 259 20.35 4.93 -5.66
N THR A 260 19.69 3.89 -5.17
CA THR A 260 18.76 3.97 -4.04
C THR A 260 19.46 3.50 -2.77
N LEU A 261 19.43 4.33 -1.73
CA LEU A 261 19.81 3.92 -0.38
C LEU A 261 18.57 3.32 0.29
N ALA A 262 18.63 2.04 0.63
CA ALA A 262 17.61 1.41 1.47
C ALA A 262 18.13 1.40 2.91
N MET A 263 17.34 1.91 3.84
CA MET A 263 17.60 1.81 5.27
C MET A 263 16.50 0.98 5.90
N THR A 264 16.89 -0.07 6.60
CA THR A 264 16.00 -0.91 7.39
C THR A 264 16.25 -0.60 8.86
N LEU A 265 15.21 -0.16 9.55
CA LEU A 265 15.17 0.03 10.98
C LEU A 265 14.46 -1.18 11.58
N TYR A 266 15.06 -1.83 12.57
CA TYR A 266 14.42 -2.94 13.29
C TYR A 266 14.48 -2.70 14.80
N SER A 267 13.36 -3.02 15.46
CA SER A 267 13.21 -2.92 16.91
C SER A 267 14.15 -3.89 17.60
N THR A 268 14.77 -3.44 18.70
CA THR A 268 15.56 -4.28 19.62
C THR A 268 14.78 -4.73 20.86
N LEU A 269 13.51 -4.33 20.95
CA LEU A 269 12.53 -4.77 21.95
C LEU A 269 11.76 -6.00 21.47
#